data_AF-A0A1C3NWF3-F1
#
_entry.id   AF-A0A1C3NWF3-F1
#
_cell.length_a   1.000
_cell.length_b   1.000
_cell.length_c   1.000
_cell.angle_alpha   90.00
_cell.angle_beta   90.00
_cell.angle_gamma   90.00
#
_symmetry.space_group_name_H-M   'P 1'
#
loop_
_entity.id
_entity.type
_entity.pdbx_description
1 polymer ?
#
loop_
_entity_poly.entity_id
_entity_poly.type
_entity_poly.pdbx_seq_one_letter_code
_entity_poly.pdbx_strand_id
1 'polypeptide(L)'
;MARKQSRLAARRRAMGYTQEAFADELRVDRTTVGRWERGESEPSPEGRKRLIKILEVSPEKLDELLIPPPASGSELDGGRGNLVYADGSFAPSGAAIRREPITGTYVRLIRRQIESLLSLDHKMGGQQSAPLAVRAFDEVHYRIGVSPLNERDRADTYAAAGELAEVAGWFLYEAADHAASRRMNHEALTLTRLAGNRTIELLILQNMAMTAGHVGRPMEALNIARSVLASPLSPTVEALFRFREALTHAQMGNESEAQRALKKAVSLRLDGARDSDPPWAWWVDDRQVSWFQGRVERDLKNAGRSIEKLADAVRYTPADQTRSRYYHLADLMRVQVEFGAYSDAERTACEVAEFAGVIQSGLVSEIFHHALISAEAAPAYAKSVVAALRDGLGVRG
;
A
#
# COMPACT_ATOMS: atom_id res chain seq x y z
N MET A 1 -22.53 17.06 -29.21
CA MET A 1 -22.02 16.09 -28.22
C MET A 1 -22.78 16.28 -26.91
N ALA A 2 -23.47 15.24 -26.43
CA ALA A 2 -24.30 15.31 -25.23
C ALA A 2 -23.43 15.61 -23.99
N ARG A 3 -23.68 16.75 -23.32
CA ARG A 3 -23.05 17.07 -22.02
C ARG A 3 -23.40 15.96 -21.03
N LYS A 4 -22.40 15.19 -20.57
CA LYS A 4 -22.57 14.20 -19.49
C LYS A 4 -23.25 14.91 -18.32
N GLN A 5 -24.46 14.49 -17.97
CA GLN A 5 -25.25 15.15 -16.94
C GLN A 5 -24.64 14.87 -15.56
N SER A 6 -24.48 15.91 -14.77
CA SER A 6 -24.10 15.83 -13.36
C SER A 6 -25.01 14.89 -12.57
N ARG A 7 -24.44 14.06 -11.68
CA ARG A 7 -25.21 13.15 -10.82
C ARG A 7 -26.14 13.91 -9.88
N LEU A 8 -25.70 15.04 -9.35
CA LEU A 8 -26.53 15.97 -8.59
C LEU A 8 -27.71 16.50 -9.44
N ALA A 9 -27.44 16.91 -10.69
CA ALA A 9 -28.48 17.38 -11.60
C ALA A 9 -29.49 16.30 -11.96
N ALA A 10 -29.02 15.06 -12.15
CA ALA A 10 -29.87 13.91 -12.41
C ALA A 10 -30.78 13.60 -11.20
N ARG A 11 -30.23 13.58 -9.98
CA ARG A 11 -31.00 13.36 -8.75
C ARG A 11 -32.02 14.47 -8.50
N ARG A 12 -31.64 15.73 -8.66
CA ARG A 12 -32.57 16.87 -8.54
C ARG A 12 -33.75 16.75 -9.49
N ARG A 13 -33.50 16.44 -10.77
CA ARG A 13 -34.57 16.27 -11.77
C ARG A 13 -35.44 15.06 -11.47
N ALA A 14 -34.86 13.96 -10.97
CA ALA A 14 -35.63 12.79 -10.54
C ALA A 14 -36.59 13.11 -9.38
N MET A 15 -36.24 14.08 -8.54
CA MET A 15 -37.07 14.62 -7.47
C MET A 15 -38.06 15.71 -7.94
N GLY A 16 -38.14 15.98 -9.25
CA GLY A 16 -39.08 16.92 -9.85
C GLY A 16 -38.69 18.40 -9.77
N TYR A 17 -37.49 18.73 -9.28
CA TYR A 17 -37.10 20.14 -9.10
C TYR A 17 -36.43 20.74 -10.35
N THR A 18 -36.78 21.99 -10.68
CA THR A 18 -35.96 22.86 -11.56
C THR A 18 -34.74 23.41 -10.80
N GLN A 19 -33.78 24.03 -11.49
CA GLN A 19 -32.64 24.64 -10.79
C GLN A 19 -33.10 25.81 -9.92
N GLU A 20 -34.06 26.62 -10.39
CA GLU A 20 -34.67 27.72 -9.62
C GLU A 20 -35.34 27.19 -8.36
N ALA A 21 -36.34 26.29 -8.48
CA ALA A 21 -37.09 25.76 -7.34
C ALA A 21 -36.20 25.03 -6.32
N PHE A 22 -35.15 24.34 -6.79
CA PHE A 22 -34.21 23.68 -5.89
C PHE A 22 -33.34 24.68 -5.13
N ALA A 23 -32.92 25.77 -5.78
CA ALA A 23 -32.14 26.82 -5.14
C ALA A 23 -32.98 27.57 -4.08
N ASP A 24 -34.25 27.81 -4.37
CA ASP A 24 -35.20 28.42 -3.44
C ASP A 24 -35.40 27.55 -2.19
N GLU A 25 -35.59 26.24 -2.38
CA GLU A 25 -35.73 25.28 -1.28
C GLU A 25 -34.46 25.19 -0.40
N LEU A 26 -33.30 25.26 -1.04
CA LEU A 26 -32.00 25.29 -0.36
C LEU A 26 -31.66 26.65 0.28
N ARG A 27 -32.42 27.70 -0.08
CA ARG A 27 -32.16 29.11 0.22
C ARG A 27 -30.76 29.55 -0.21
N VAL A 28 -30.39 29.22 -1.44
CA VAL A 28 -29.15 29.65 -2.09
C VAL A 28 -29.46 30.24 -3.46
N ASP A 29 -28.50 30.94 -4.06
CA ASP A 29 -28.69 31.45 -5.42
C ASP A 29 -28.71 30.31 -6.46
N ARG A 30 -29.52 30.44 -7.51
CA ARG A 30 -29.58 29.48 -8.61
C ARG A 30 -28.21 29.20 -9.24
N THR A 31 -27.36 30.23 -9.34
CA THR A 31 -26.00 30.09 -9.86
C THR A 31 -25.11 29.24 -8.95
N THR A 32 -25.37 29.24 -7.64
CA THR A 32 -24.70 28.36 -6.66
C THR A 32 -25.04 26.89 -6.91
N VAL A 33 -26.32 26.56 -7.11
CA VAL A 33 -26.74 25.20 -7.50
C VAL A 33 -26.09 24.80 -8.83
N GLY A 34 -26.07 25.72 -9.81
CA GLY A 34 -25.42 25.48 -11.09
C GLY A 34 -23.93 25.18 -10.95
N ARG A 35 -23.22 25.88 -10.06
CA ARG A 35 -21.78 25.63 -9.77
C ARG A 35 -21.59 24.28 -9.09
N TRP A 36 -22.45 23.90 -8.15
CA TRP A 36 -22.41 22.57 -7.52
C TRP A 36 -22.62 21.44 -8.54
N GLU A 37 -23.60 21.60 -9.43
CA GLU A 37 -23.84 20.61 -10.48
C GLU A 37 -22.67 20.49 -11.45
N ARG A 38 -21.95 21.58 -11.72
CA ARG A 38 -20.75 21.56 -12.56
C ARG A 38 -19.47 21.18 -11.80
N GLY A 39 -19.54 20.97 -10.49
CA GLY A 39 -18.37 20.70 -9.65
C GLY A 39 -17.42 21.90 -9.49
N GLU A 40 -17.90 23.12 -9.76
CA GLU A 40 -17.13 24.37 -9.68
C GLU A 40 -17.02 24.93 -8.25
N SER A 41 -17.86 24.46 -7.33
CA SER A 41 -17.81 24.82 -5.92
C SER A 41 -18.45 23.73 -5.08
N GLU A 42 -18.13 23.68 -3.79
CA GLU A 42 -18.78 22.76 -2.85
C GLU A 42 -19.85 23.46 -2.01
N PRO A 43 -20.91 22.72 -1.59
CA PRO A 43 -21.85 23.24 -0.61
C PRO A 43 -21.18 23.41 0.76
N SER A 44 -21.49 24.49 1.45
CA SER A 44 -21.06 24.71 2.85
C SER A 44 -21.59 23.59 3.75
N PRO A 45 -21.05 23.39 4.98
CA PRO A 45 -21.55 22.37 5.91
C PRO A 45 -23.07 22.45 6.15
N GLU A 46 -23.61 23.65 6.28
CA GLU A 46 -25.06 23.84 6.40
C GLU A 46 -25.82 23.63 5.09
N GLY A 47 -25.19 23.95 3.94
CA GLY A 47 -25.70 23.58 2.62
C GLY A 47 -25.77 22.06 2.42
N ARG A 48 -24.75 21.31 2.88
CA ARG A 48 -24.71 19.84 2.84
C ARG A 48 -25.81 19.23 3.69
N LYS A 49 -26.04 19.72 4.93
CA LYS A 49 -27.16 19.25 5.77
C LYS A 49 -28.52 19.46 5.10
N ARG A 50 -28.72 20.60 4.43
CA ARG A 50 -29.95 20.87 3.68
C ARG A 50 -30.08 19.97 2.46
N LEU A 51 -28.99 19.74 1.72
CA LEU A 51 -28.98 18.83 0.56
C LEU A 51 -29.31 17.39 0.96
N ILE A 52 -28.72 16.87 2.03
CA ILE A 52 -29.03 15.54 2.61
C ILE A 52 -30.52 15.43 2.87
N LYS A 53 -31.10 16.46 3.51
CA LYS A 53 -32.52 16.49 3.88
C LYS A 53 -33.45 16.57 2.66
N ILE A 54 -33.17 17.47 1.72
CA ILE A 54 -34.05 17.73 0.56
C ILE A 54 -33.94 16.63 -0.50
N LEU A 55 -32.76 16.05 -0.69
CA LEU A 55 -32.55 14.96 -1.65
C LEU A 55 -32.86 13.58 -1.07
N GLU A 56 -33.16 13.50 0.24
CA GLU A 56 -33.40 12.27 0.98
C GLU A 56 -32.30 11.23 0.75
N VAL A 57 -31.05 11.66 0.93
CA VAL A 57 -29.85 10.82 0.73
C VAL A 57 -29.01 10.80 1.99
N SER A 58 -28.25 9.72 2.20
CA SER A 58 -27.26 9.70 3.28
C SER A 58 -26.12 10.69 3.00
N PRO A 59 -25.34 11.11 4.01
CA PRO A 59 -24.16 11.94 3.82
C PRO A 59 -23.18 11.35 2.78
N GLU A 60 -22.95 10.04 2.83
CA GLU A 60 -22.06 9.31 1.92
C GLU A 60 -22.62 9.33 0.50
N LYS A 61 -23.94 9.17 0.35
CA LYS A 61 -24.61 9.25 -0.94
C LYS A 61 -24.62 10.66 -1.52
N LEU A 62 -24.64 11.70 -0.67
CA LEU A 62 -24.46 13.08 -1.12
C LEU A 62 -23.05 13.29 -1.68
N ASP A 63 -22.02 12.74 -1.04
CA ASP A 63 -20.65 12.84 -1.54
C ASP A 63 -20.52 12.18 -2.93
N GLU A 64 -21.13 11.02 -3.15
CA GLU A 64 -21.18 10.37 -4.48
C GLU A 64 -21.87 11.21 -5.58
N LEU A 65 -22.86 12.02 -5.20
CA LEU A 65 -23.62 12.89 -6.11
C LEU A 65 -22.85 14.17 -6.46
N LEU A 66 -21.98 14.62 -5.55
CA LEU A 66 -21.13 15.81 -5.72
C LEU A 66 -19.84 15.51 -6.49
N ILE A 67 -19.42 14.23 -6.59
CA ILE A 67 -18.27 13.81 -7.38
C ILE A 67 -18.64 13.75 -8.87
N PRO A 68 -17.96 14.50 -9.77
CA PRO A 68 -18.20 14.40 -11.21
C PRO A 68 -17.80 13.01 -11.73
N PRO A 69 -18.52 12.44 -12.72
CA PRO A 69 -18.16 11.13 -13.27
C PRO A 69 -16.77 11.20 -13.92
N PRO A 70 -15.93 10.15 -13.77
CA PRO A 70 -14.63 10.11 -14.43
C PRO A 70 -14.81 10.21 -15.96
N ALA A 71 -13.89 10.91 -16.61
CA ALA A 71 -13.84 11.03 -18.06
C ALA A 71 -13.58 9.64 -18.68
N SER A 72 -14.65 8.90 -18.96
CA SER A 72 -14.59 7.62 -19.68
C SER A 72 -14.12 7.90 -21.11
N GLY A 73 -12.94 7.38 -21.48
CA GLY A 73 -12.47 7.40 -22.86
C GLY A 73 -10.96 7.31 -23.13
N SER A 74 -10.09 7.02 -22.15
CA SER A 74 -8.64 6.91 -22.40
C SER A 74 -8.03 5.68 -21.73
N GLU A 75 -7.31 4.89 -22.52
CA GLU A 75 -6.42 3.83 -22.03
C GLU A 75 -5.03 4.41 -21.72
N LEU A 76 -4.38 3.82 -20.72
CA LEU A 76 -3.00 4.10 -20.37
C LEU A 76 -2.12 3.13 -21.17
N ASP A 77 -1.13 3.65 -21.91
CA ASP A 77 -0.10 2.79 -22.50
C ASP A 77 0.67 2.10 -21.36
N GLY A 78 0.64 0.77 -21.37
CA GLY A 78 1.08 -0.18 -20.33
C GLY A 78 2.57 -0.18 -20.00
N GLY A 79 3.22 0.98 -20.01
CA GLY A 79 4.59 1.16 -19.57
C GLY A 79 5.10 2.60 -19.54
N ARG A 80 4.35 3.61 -19.99
CA ARG A 80 4.84 5.00 -20.11
C ARG A 80 3.93 6.09 -19.56
N GLY A 81 2.73 5.76 -19.08
CA GLY A 81 1.85 6.71 -18.37
C GLY A 81 1.32 7.88 -19.23
N ASN A 82 1.45 7.82 -20.56
CA ASN A 82 0.89 8.83 -21.47
C ASN A 82 -0.46 8.38 -22.02
N LEU A 83 -1.35 9.36 -22.25
CA LEU A 83 -2.63 9.15 -22.90
C LEU A 83 -2.42 9.04 -24.42
N VAL A 84 -2.82 7.90 -25.00
CA VAL A 84 -2.71 7.61 -26.44
C VAL A 84 -4.10 7.31 -27.00
N TYR A 85 -4.44 7.86 -28.16
CA TYR A 85 -5.68 7.49 -28.85
C TYR A 85 -5.56 6.11 -29.53
N ALA A 86 -6.69 5.48 -29.86
CA ALA A 86 -6.73 4.16 -30.51
C ALA A 86 -6.00 4.08 -31.87
N ASP A 87 -5.66 5.23 -32.48
CA ASP A 87 -4.89 5.33 -33.72
C ASP A 87 -3.38 5.58 -33.50
N GLY A 88 -2.90 5.56 -32.26
CA GLY A 88 -1.50 5.76 -31.91
C GLY A 88 -1.03 7.23 -31.92
N SER A 89 -1.95 8.18 -32.12
CA SER A 89 -1.62 9.60 -32.09
C SER A 89 -1.63 10.19 -30.66
N PHE A 90 -0.74 11.15 -30.41
CA PHE A 90 -0.71 11.94 -29.17
C PHE A 90 -1.80 13.00 -29.19
N ALA A 91 -2.47 13.20 -28.05
CA ALA A 91 -3.50 14.23 -27.93
C ALA A 91 -2.92 15.64 -28.18
N PRO A 92 -3.52 16.46 -29.07
CA PRO A 92 -3.00 17.78 -29.36
C PRO A 92 -3.14 18.71 -28.14
N SER A 93 -2.02 19.30 -27.74
CA SER A 93 -1.93 20.37 -26.74
C SER A 93 -2.62 21.62 -27.28
N GLY A 94 -3.76 21.99 -26.71
CA GLY A 94 -4.57 23.07 -27.26
C GLY A 94 -5.75 23.52 -26.39
N ALA A 95 -5.50 23.80 -25.12
CA ALA A 95 -6.38 24.67 -24.33
C ALA A 95 -5.52 25.41 -23.30
N ALA A 96 -5.62 26.74 -23.26
CA ALA A 96 -4.86 27.61 -22.37
C ALA A 96 -4.85 27.07 -20.93
N ILE A 97 -3.71 26.52 -20.49
CA ILE A 97 -3.53 26.04 -19.12
C ILE A 97 -3.31 27.26 -18.23
N ARG A 98 -4.40 27.92 -17.83
CA ARG A 98 -4.46 28.50 -16.49
C ARG A 98 -5.06 27.45 -15.56
N ARG A 99 -4.29 26.40 -15.26
CA ARG A 99 -4.60 25.55 -14.11
C ARG A 99 -4.22 26.34 -12.88
N GLU A 100 -5.18 26.54 -11.99
CA GLU A 100 -4.95 27.21 -10.71
C GLU A 100 -3.72 26.61 -10.01
N PRO A 101 -2.84 27.45 -9.42
CA PRO A 101 -1.66 26.96 -8.73
C PRO A 101 -2.01 25.90 -7.71
N ILE A 102 -1.16 24.88 -7.59
CA ILE A 102 -1.26 23.94 -6.49
C ILE A 102 -0.96 24.71 -5.20
N THR A 103 -1.91 24.67 -4.27
CA THR A 103 -1.83 25.34 -2.96
C THR A 103 -1.88 24.32 -1.83
N GLY A 104 -1.62 24.77 -0.61
CA GLY A 104 -1.77 23.94 0.60
C GLY A 104 -3.16 23.31 0.77
N THR A 105 -4.22 23.83 0.13
CA THR A 105 -5.54 23.18 0.12
C THR A 105 -5.51 21.85 -0.64
N TYR A 106 -4.81 21.79 -1.78
CA TYR A 106 -4.66 20.56 -2.54
C TYR A 106 -3.74 19.57 -1.80
N VAL A 107 -2.68 20.05 -1.14
CA VAL A 107 -1.83 19.21 -0.27
C VAL A 107 -2.67 18.52 0.82
N ARG A 108 -3.58 19.25 1.49
CA ARG A 108 -4.47 18.66 2.50
C ARG A 108 -5.43 17.63 1.90
N LEU A 109 -5.88 17.83 0.65
CA LEU A 109 -6.70 16.83 -0.05
C LEU A 109 -5.92 15.53 -0.25
N ILE A 110 -4.66 15.61 -0.70
CA ILE A 110 -3.79 14.43 -0.88
C ILE A 110 -3.63 13.69 0.45
N ARG A 111 -3.31 14.39 1.54
CA ARG A 111 -3.15 13.78 2.87
C ARG A 111 -4.42 13.08 3.34
N ARG A 112 -5.59 13.68 3.14
CA ARG A 112 -6.88 13.04 3.46
C ARG A 112 -7.16 11.81 2.59
N GLN A 113 -6.75 11.83 1.32
CA GLN A 113 -6.85 10.65 0.45
C GLN A 113 -5.96 9.50 0.95
N ILE A 114 -4.73 9.80 1.38
CA ILE A 114 -3.82 8.82 2.01
C ILE A 114 -4.48 8.19 3.24
N GLU A 115 -4.99 9.00 4.17
CA GLU A 115 -5.71 8.51 5.37
C GLU A 115 -6.88 7.59 5.01
N SER A 116 -7.65 7.97 3.99
CA SER A 116 -8.80 7.19 3.52
C SER A 116 -8.37 5.85 2.91
N LEU A 117 -7.29 5.84 2.13
CA LEU A 117 -6.72 4.64 1.53
C LEU A 117 -6.16 3.69 2.58
N LEU A 118 -5.44 4.20 3.57
CA LEU A 118 -4.92 3.40 4.69
C LEU A 118 -6.07 2.81 5.52
N SER A 119 -7.13 3.57 5.81
CA SER A 119 -8.31 3.06 6.51
C SER A 119 -9.02 1.95 5.72
N LEU A 120 -9.07 2.08 4.40
CA LEU A 120 -9.66 1.08 3.52
C LEU A 120 -8.84 -0.21 3.49
N ASP A 121 -7.52 -0.10 3.40
CA ASP A 121 -6.61 -1.25 3.42
C ASP A 121 -6.71 -2.05 4.71
N HIS A 122 -6.89 -1.40 5.87
CA HIS A 122 -7.15 -2.09 7.13
C HIS A 122 -8.41 -2.97 7.09
N LYS A 123 -9.40 -2.63 6.25
CA LYS A 123 -10.67 -3.36 6.12
C LYS A 123 -10.66 -4.42 5.02
N MET A 124 -10.00 -4.13 3.90
CA MET A 124 -10.13 -4.93 2.66
C MET A 124 -8.83 -5.62 2.21
N GLY A 125 -7.67 -5.22 2.76
CA GLY A 125 -6.35 -5.69 2.36
C GLY A 125 -5.77 -4.95 1.15
N GLY A 126 -4.45 -5.11 0.97
CA GLY A 126 -3.67 -4.33 0.00
C GLY A 126 -4.01 -4.66 -1.45
N GLN A 127 -4.40 -5.90 -1.72
CA GLN A 127 -4.78 -6.36 -3.06
C GLN A 127 -5.96 -5.59 -3.65
N GLN A 128 -6.98 -5.28 -2.85
CA GLN A 128 -8.13 -4.50 -3.32
C GLN A 128 -7.86 -2.99 -3.34
N SER A 129 -6.95 -2.52 -2.49
CA SER A 129 -6.65 -1.10 -2.30
C SER A 129 -5.63 -0.58 -3.32
N ALA A 130 -4.77 -1.44 -3.87
CA ALA A 130 -3.71 -1.05 -4.80
C ALA A 130 -4.21 -0.27 -6.04
N PRO A 131 -5.25 -0.72 -6.79
CA PRO A 131 -5.71 0.03 -7.96
C PRO A 131 -6.28 1.41 -7.62
N LEU A 132 -6.81 1.60 -6.41
CA LEU A 132 -7.32 2.89 -5.94
C LEU A 132 -6.17 3.84 -5.63
N ALA A 133 -5.14 3.36 -4.92
CA ALA A 133 -3.96 4.14 -4.59
C ALA A 133 -3.17 4.56 -5.84
N VAL A 134 -3.00 3.65 -6.80
CA VAL A 134 -2.33 3.96 -8.09
C VAL A 134 -3.08 5.05 -8.85
N ARG A 135 -4.41 4.93 -8.99
CA ARG A 135 -5.21 5.98 -9.66
C ARG A 135 -5.13 7.33 -8.97
N ALA A 136 -5.17 7.35 -7.64
CA ALA A 136 -5.01 8.58 -6.87
C ALA A 136 -3.63 9.21 -7.11
N PHE A 137 -2.57 8.40 -7.12
CA PHE A 137 -1.23 8.86 -7.43
C PHE A 137 -1.14 9.42 -8.86
N ASP A 138 -1.65 8.70 -9.86
CA ASP A 138 -1.62 9.15 -11.26
C ASP A 138 -2.32 10.50 -11.45
N GLU A 139 -3.45 10.73 -10.77
CA GLU A 139 -4.15 12.01 -10.79
C GLU A 139 -3.30 13.15 -10.20
N VAL A 140 -2.69 12.92 -9.03
CA VAL A 140 -1.83 13.90 -8.36
C VAL A 140 -0.58 14.19 -9.17
N HIS A 141 0.10 13.14 -9.66
CA HIS A 141 1.30 13.25 -10.46
C HIS A 141 1.04 13.99 -11.77
N TYR A 142 -0.07 13.66 -12.45
CA TYR A 142 -0.52 14.41 -13.62
C TYR A 142 -0.76 15.88 -13.28
N ARG A 143 -1.47 16.19 -12.17
CA ARG A 143 -1.76 17.57 -11.72
C ARG A 143 -0.48 18.38 -11.49
N ILE A 144 0.56 17.77 -10.91
CA ILE A 144 1.88 18.39 -10.70
C ILE A 144 2.57 18.71 -12.03
N GLY A 145 2.52 17.81 -13.01
CA GLY A 145 3.22 17.99 -14.30
C GLY A 145 2.67 19.10 -15.20
N VAL A 146 1.49 19.63 -14.89
CA VAL A 146 0.70 20.51 -15.77
C VAL A 146 0.18 21.77 -15.08
N SER A 147 0.41 21.93 -13.77
CA SER A 147 -0.06 23.09 -13.00
C SER A 147 1.12 23.80 -12.34
N PRO A 148 1.14 25.14 -12.27
CA PRO A 148 2.17 25.84 -11.50
C PRO A 148 2.09 25.46 -10.02
N LEU A 149 3.24 25.33 -9.38
CA LEU A 149 3.36 25.11 -7.93
C LEU A 149 3.53 26.45 -7.24
N ASN A 150 2.73 26.73 -6.22
CA ASN A 150 3.03 27.81 -5.30
C ASN A 150 4.38 27.52 -4.60
N GLU A 151 5.33 28.46 -4.61
CA GLU A 151 6.65 28.26 -4.03
C GLU A 151 6.58 27.86 -2.55
N ARG A 152 5.66 28.46 -1.80
CA ARG A 152 5.45 28.14 -0.39
C ARG A 152 4.99 26.70 -0.16
N ASP A 153 4.23 26.13 -1.09
CA ASP A 153 3.62 24.81 -0.97
C ASP A 153 4.38 23.73 -1.77
N ARG A 154 5.50 24.09 -2.43
CA ARG A 154 6.23 23.21 -3.35
C ARG A 154 6.76 21.96 -2.66
N ALA A 155 7.48 22.13 -1.56
CA ALA A 155 8.05 21.01 -0.80
C ALA A 155 6.94 20.11 -0.23
N ASP A 156 5.89 20.70 0.34
CA ASP A 156 4.73 19.99 0.88
C ASP A 156 3.95 19.22 -0.19
N THR A 157 3.85 19.75 -1.40
CA THR A 157 3.22 19.07 -2.54
C THR A 157 4.00 17.82 -2.92
N TYR A 158 5.32 17.94 -3.08
CA TYR A 158 6.16 16.79 -3.38
C TYR A 158 6.19 15.77 -2.23
N ALA A 159 6.16 16.22 -0.97
CA ALA A 159 6.09 15.34 0.19
C ALA A 159 4.80 14.51 0.18
N ALA A 160 3.65 15.16 0.00
CA ALA A 160 2.36 14.47 -0.01
C ALA A 160 2.22 13.53 -1.22
N ALA A 161 2.72 13.94 -2.40
CA ALA A 161 2.72 13.06 -3.58
C ALA A 161 3.67 11.87 -3.42
N GLY A 162 4.84 12.08 -2.81
CA GLY A 162 5.80 11.01 -2.50
C GLY A 162 5.26 10.01 -1.47
N GLU A 163 4.56 10.49 -0.44
CA GLU A 163 3.88 9.64 0.54
C GLU A 163 2.73 8.84 -0.10
N LEU A 164 1.93 9.46 -0.98
CA LEU A 164 0.89 8.75 -1.72
C LEU A 164 1.48 7.65 -2.64
N ALA A 165 2.60 7.94 -3.30
CA ALA A 165 3.34 6.96 -4.08
C ALA A 165 3.89 5.83 -3.20
N GLU A 166 4.42 6.14 -2.02
CA GLU A 166 4.89 5.13 -1.06
C GLU A 166 3.77 4.17 -0.67
N VAL A 167 2.58 4.69 -0.30
CA VAL A 167 1.40 3.90 0.03
C VAL A 167 0.95 3.03 -1.16
N ALA A 168 0.92 3.60 -2.36
CA ALA A 168 0.60 2.83 -3.57
C ALA A 168 1.63 1.71 -3.81
N GLY A 169 2.93 1.98 -3.60
CA GLY A 169 4.00 1.01 -3.72
C GLY A 169 3.90 -0.13 -2.70
N TRP A 170 3.52 0.19 -1.47
CA TRP A 170 3.25 -0.79 -0.42
C TRP A 170 2.05 -1.69 -0.77
N PHE A 171 0.91 -1.12 -1.19
CA PHE A 171 -0.25 -1.93 -1.58
C PHE A 171 0.04 -2.83 -2.78
N LEU A 172 0.80 -2.35 -3.77
CA LEU A 172 1.24 -3.16 -4.90
C LEU A 172 2.13 -4.33 -4.47
N TYR A 173 3.01 -4.12 -3.49
CA TYR A 173 3.83 -5.18 -2.91
C TYR A 173 2.95 -6.25 -2.24
N GLU A 174 1.97 -5.83 -1.43
CA GLU A 174 1.03 -6.75 -0.79
C GLU A 174 0.10 -7.48 -1.77
N ALA A 175 -0.18 -6.85 -2.91
CA ALA A 175 -0.88 -7.45 -4.03
C ALA A 175 0.00 -8.42 -4.85
N ALA A 176 1.27 -8.61 -4.48
CA ALA A 176 2.26 -9.38 -5.22
C ALA A 176 2.59 -8.87 -6.63
N ASP A 177 2.26 -7.61 -6.96
CA ASP A 177 2.75 -6.95 -8.18
C ASP A 177 4.09 -6.25 -7.90
N HIS A 178 5.14 -7.07 -7.74
CA HIS A 178 6.48 -6.61 -7.38
C HIS A 178 7.09 -5.68 -8.43
N ALA A 179 6.73 -5.85 -9.70
CA ALA A 179 7.23 -5.03 -10.80
C ALA A 179 6.62 -3.61 -10.74
N ALA A 180 5.30 -3.51 -10.54
CA ALA A 180 4.65 -2.21 -10.35
C ALA A 180 5.07 -1.55 -9.03
N SER A 181 5.16 -2.32 -7.93
CA SER A 181 5.65 -1.82 -6.65
C SER A 181 7.04 -1.20 -6.78
N ARG A 182 7.96 -1.86 -7.50
CA ARG A 182 9.29 -1.33 -7.78
C ARG A 182 9.24 0.00 -8.54
N ARG A 183 8.43 0.12 -9.60
CA ARG A 183 8.29 1.39 -10.35
C ARG A 183 7.76 2.49 -9.45
N MET A 184 6.71 2.21 -8.68
CA MET A 184 6.09 3.17 -7.79
C MET A 184 7.05 3.65 -6.68
N ASN A 185 7.85 2.75 -6.11
CA ASN A 185 8.88 3.14 -5.14
C ASN A 185 9.95 4.09 -5.74
N HIS A 186 10.27 3.98 -7.03
CA HIS A 186 11.20 4.93 -7.68
C HIS A 186 10.57 6.31 -7.88
N GLU A 187 9.28 6.37 -8.22
CA GLU A 187 8.53 7.62 -8.27
C GLU A 187 8.46 8.27 -6.88
N ALA A 188 8.09 7.48 -5.86
CA ALA A 188 8.06 7.91 -4.47
C ALA A 188 9.42 8.47 -4.01
N LEU A 189 10.52 7.77 -4.33
CA LEU A 189 11.87 8.20 -3.97
C LEU A 189 12.24 9.54 -4.62
N THR A 190 11.88 9.72 -5.88
CA THR A 190 12.15 10.95 -6.64
C THR A 190 11.40 12.14 -6.02
N LEU A 191 10.10 11.99 -5.80
CA LEU A 191 9.25 13.04 -5.20
C LEU A 191 9.68 13.38 -3.78
N THR A 192 9.98 12.37 -2.98
CA THR A 192 10.40 12.54 -1.59
C THR A 192 11.75 13.27 -1.48
N ARG A 193 12.68 13.01 -2.41
CA ARG A 193 13.95 13.75 -2.51
C ARG A 193 13.75 15.20 -2.94
N LEU A 194 12.86 15.46 -3.90
CA LEU A 194 12.48 16.83 -4.27
C LEU A 194 11.87 17.61 -3.09
N ALA A 195 11.17 16.91 -2.20
CA ALA A 195 10.62 17.49 -0.97
C ALA A 195 11.65 17.68 0.16
N GLY A 196 12.82 17.03 0.08
CA GLY A 196 13.77 16.97 1.19
C GLY A 196 13.27 16.17 2.39
N ASN A 197 12.29 15.28 2.22
CA ASN A 197 11.66 14.53 3.31
C ASN A 197 12.44 13.23 3.61
N ARG A 198 13.54 13.35 4.37
CA ARG A 198 14.42 12.21 4.70
C ARG A 198 13.70 11.10 5.46
N THR A 199 12.72 11.43 6.29
CA THR A 199 11.96 10.46 7.08
C THR A 199 11.21 9.47 6.17
N ILE A 200 10.49 9.96 5.16
CA ILE A 200 9.79 9.10 4.20
C ILE A 200 10.78 8.46 3.22
N GLU A 201 11.90 9.12 2.91
CA GLU A 201 12.94 8.53 2.05
C GLU A 201 13.46 7.21 2.64
N LEU A 202 13.69 7.16 3.95
CA LEU A 202 14.14 5.97 4.66
C LEU A 202 13.09 4.84 4.62
N LEU A 203 11.80 5.18 4.72
CA LEU A 203 10.71 4.21 4.56
C LEU A 203 10.66 3.65 3.12
N ILE A 204 10.84 4.50 2.10
CA ILE A 204 10.86 4.03 0.71
C ILE A 204 12.08 3.13 0.47
N LEU A 205 13.27 3.51 0.96
CA LEU A 205 14.49 2.71 0.81
C LEU A 205 14.37 1.35 1.50
N GLN A 206 13.70 1.26 2.66
CA GLN A 206 13.46 -0.04 3.29
C GLN A 206 12.47 -0.89 2.48
N ASN A 207 11.41 -0.30 1.90
CA ASN A 207 10.48 -1.00 1.01
C ASN A 207 11.18 -1.52 -0.25
N MET A 208 12.07 -0.73 -0.85
CA MET A 208 12.86 -1.13 -2.01
C MET A 208 13.81 -2.29 -1.67
N ALA A 209 14.51 -2.23 -0.53
CA ALA A 209 15.40 -3.31 -0.08
C ALA A 209 14.61 -4.61 0.20
N MET A 210 13.45 -4.48 0.86
CA MET A 210 12.53 -5.60 1.11
C MET A 210 12.07 -6.24 -0.19
N THR A 211 11.55 -5.45 -1.14
CA THR A 211 11.05 -5.92 -2.44
C THR A 211 12.15 -6.59 -3.24
N ALA A 212 13.35 -6.00 -3.30
CA ALA A 212 14.50 -6.57 -3.98
C ALA A 212 14.91 -7.92 -3.38
N GLY A 213 14.95 -8.04 -2.05
CA GLY A 213 15.23 -9.30 -1.36
C GLY A 213 14.15 -10.37 -1.61
N HIS A 214 12.87 -9.98 -1.65
CA HIS A 214 11.74 -10.89 -1.93
C HIS A 214 11.83 -11.52 -3.32
N VAL A 215 12.14 -10.73 -4.35
CA VAL A 215 12.24 -11.20 -5.75
C VAL A 215 13.62 -11.79 -6.10
N GLY A 216 14.42 -12.19 -5.11
CA GLY A 216 15.69 -12.88 -5.35
C GLY A 216 16.82 -11.98 -5.88
N ARG A 217 16.81 -10.68 -5.56
CA ARG A 217 17.89 -9.72 -5.89
C ARG A 217 18.64 -9.25 -4.64
N PRO A 218 19.32 -10.16 -3.90
CA PRO A 218 19.91 -9.85 -2.60
C PRO A 218 21.01 -8.77 -2.65
N MET A 219 21.80 -8.73 -3.73
CA MET A 219 22.86 -7.72 -3.87
C MET A 219 22.31 -6.30 -4.02
N GLU A 220 21.18 -6.13 -4.70
CA GLU A 220 20.51 -4.84 -4.81
C GLU A 220 19.99 -4.38 -3.44
N ALA A 221 19.33 -5.28 -2.71
CA ALA A 221 18.85 -5.01 -1.35
C ALA A 221 20.01 -4.64 -0.40
N LEU A 222 21.14 -5.34 -0.48
CA LEU A 222 22.33 -5.06 0.32
C LEU A 222 22.92 -3.68 0.00
N ASN A 223 23.02 -3.32 -1.29
CA ASN A 223 23.52 -2.01 -1.70
C ASN A 223 22.64 -0.87 -1.20
N ILE A 224 21.31 -1.05 -1.24
CA ILE A 224 20.37 -0.08 -0.65
C ILE A 224 20.61 0.05 0.86
N ALA A 225 20.66 -1.08 1.58
CA ALA A 225 20.87 -1.06 3.03
C ALA A 225 22.20 -0.38 3.41
N ARG A 226 23.30 -0.70 2.73
CA ARG A 226 24.60 -0.08 2.95
C ARG A 226 24.61 1.41 2.67
N SER A 227 23.90 1.86 1.63
CA SER A 227 23.80 3.28 1.31
C SER A 227 23.16 4.09 2.44
N VAL A 228 22.21 3.49 3.16
CA VAL A 228 21.53 4.11 4.31
C VAL A 228 22.40 4.05 5.56
N LEU A 229 23.02 2.89 5.82
CA LEU A 229 23.90 2.66 6.97
C LEU A 229 25.22 3.47 6.91
N ALA A 230 25.53 4.09 5.77
CA ALA A 230 26.68 4.99 5.60
C ALA A 230 26.49 6.36 6.26
N SER A 231 25.29 6.66 6.78
CA SER A 231 24.97 7.91 7.48
C SER A 231 24.45 7.64 8.89
N PRO A 232 24.51 8.61 9.83
CA PRO A 232 23.91 8.47 11.16
C PRO A 232 22.40 8.24 11.08
N LEU A 233 21.89 7.36 11.93
CA LEU A 233 20.48 6.97 12.01
C LEU A 233 20.04 6.92 13.47
N SER A 234 18.72 6.99 13.70
CA SER A 234 18.16 6.61 14.99
C SER A 234 18.27 5.09 15.20
N PRO A 235 18.31 4.60 16.45
CA PRO A 235 18.55 3.19 16.73
C PRO A 235 17.55 2.24 16.06
N THR A 236 16.26 2.59 16.04
CA THR A 236 15.21 1.74 15.45
C THR A 236 15.37 1.65 13.93
N VAL A 237 15.71 2.76 13.27
CA VAL A 237 15.96 2.77 11.82
C VAL A 237 17.24 2.01 11.49
N GLU A 238 18.33 2.21 12.25
CA GLU A 238 19.54 1.42 12.05
C GLU A 238 19.25 -0.07 12.22
N ALA A 239 18.53 -0.47 13.27
CA ALA A 239 18.14 -1.86 13.50
C ALA A 239 17.40 -2.45 12.30
N LEU A 240 16.42 -1.72 11.74
CA LEU A 240 15.69 -2.15 10.55
C LEU A 240 16.63 -2.42 9.37
N PHE A 241 17.54 -1.49 9.04
CA PHE A 241 18.46 -1.70 7.92
C PHE A 241 19.51 -2.79 8.20
N ARG A 242 19.88 -3.02 9.47
CA ARG A 242 20.72 -4.17 9.87
C ARG A 242 19.99 -5.49 9.74
N PHE A 243 18.69 -5.55 10.01
CA PHE A 243 17.88 -6.73 9.72
C PHE A 243 17.81 -7.01 8.21
N ARG A 244 17.65 -5.98 7.37
CA ARG A 244 17.72 -6.13 5.90
C ARG A 244 19.09 -6.63 5.44
N GLU A 245 20.17 -6.06 5.97
CA GLU A 245 21.55 -6.51 5.72
C GLU A 245 21.72 -8.00 6.10
N ALA A 246 21.25 -8.40 7.28
CA ALA A 246 21.32 -9.79 7.75
C ALA A 246 20.60 -10.77 6.82
N LEU A 247 19.36 -10.45 6.41
CA LEU A 247 18.61 -11.27 5.45
C LEU A 247 19.36 -11.42 4.12
N THR A 248 19.88 -10.32 3.57
CA THR A 248 20.58 -10.38 2.27
C THR A 248 21.87 -11.20 2.34
N HIS A 249 22.62 -11.10 3.45
CA HIS A 249 23.78 -11.96 3.67
C HIS A 249 23.39 -13.44 3.79
N ALA A 250 22.31 -13.74 4.51
CA ALA A 250 21.80 -15.11 4.65
C ALA A 250 21.37 -15.70 3.29
N GLN A 251 20.65 -14.92 2.47
CA GLN A 251 20.24 -15.31 1.10
C GLN A 251 21.44 -15.65 0.19
N MET A 252 22.59 -15.03 0.44
CA MET A 252 23.83 -15.27 -0.31
C MET A 252 24.73 -16.35 0.34
N GLY A 253 24.31 -16.96 1.46
CA GLY A 253 25.10 -17.95 2.19
C GLY A 253 26.24 -17.38 3.05
N ASN A 254 26.28 -16.06 3.27
CA ASN A 254 27.30 -15.39 4.07
C ASN A 254 26.94 -15.44 5.57
N GLU A 255 27.08 -16.61 6.18
CA GLU A 255 26.61 -16.87 7.56
C GLU A 255 27.21 -15.92 8.61
N SER A 256 28.53 -15.70 8.59
CA SER A 256 29.21 -14.85 9.57
C SER A 256 28.69 -13.40 9.53
N GLU A 257 28.56 -12.85 8.33
CA GLU A 257 28.05 -11.49 8.10
C GLU A 257 26.57 -11.39 8.49
N ALA A 258 25.76 -12.38 8.13
CA ALA A 258 24.34 -12.44 8.49
C ALA A 258 24.15 -12.40 10.01
N GLN A 259 24.87 -13.26 10.73
CA GLN A 259 24.79 -13.34 12.19
C GLN A 259 25.34 -12.07 12.88
N ARG A 260 26.40 -11.46 12.33
CA ARG A 260 26.96 -10.20 12.84
C ARG A 260 25.96 -9.05 12.71
N ALA A 261 25.35 -8.89 11.54
CA ALA A 261 24.33 -7.87 11.29
C ALA A 261 23.09 -8.11 12.15
N LEU A 262 22.63 -9.36 12.26
CA LEU A 262 21.47 -9.73 13.08
C LEU A 262 21.71 -9.42 14.56
N LYS A 263 22.87 -9.79 15.11
CA LYS A 263 23.24 -9.48 16.51
C LYS A 263 23.26 -7.97 16.77
N LYS A 264 23.77 -7.18 15.82
CA LYS A 264 23.77 -5.72 15.93
C LYS A 264 22.35 -5.15 15.91
N ALA A 265 21.48 -5.65 15.03
CA ALA A 265 20.08 -5.24 14.95
C ALA A 265 19.33 -5.50 16.27
N VAL A 266 19.50 -6.72 16.82
CA VAL A 266 18.89 -7.10 18.11
C VAL A 266 19.41 -6.23 19.25
N SER A 267 20.72 -5.97 19.31
CA SER A 267 21.31 -5.08 20.33
C SER A 267 20.71 -3.67 20.27
N LEU A 268 20.59 -3.09 19.07
CA LEU A 268 19.98 -1.77 18.89
C LEU A 268 18.53 -1.74 19.34
N ARG A 269 17.79 -2.87 19.17
CA ARG A 269 16.40 -2.95 19.62
C ARG A 269 16.29 -3.01 21.14
N LEU A 270 17.23 -3.66 21.82
CA LEU A 270 17.28 -3.70 23.29
C LEU A 270 17.55 -2.32 23.91
N ASP A 271 18.25 -1.44 23.19
CA ASP A 271 18.48 -0.05 23.62
C ASP A 271 17.20 0.82 23.62
N GLY A 272 16.11 0.32 23.01
CA GLY A 272 14.79 0.96 23.01
C GLY A 272 14.59 2.05 21.95
N ALA A 273 13.32 2.39 21.72
CA ALA A 273 12.95 3.50 20.84
C ALA A 273 13.34 4.85 21.45
N ARG A 274 13.66 5.83 20.61
CA ARG A 274 14.01 7.20 20.99
C ARG A 274 13.05 8.20 20.37
N ASP A 275 12.95 9.41 20.94
CA ASP A 275 12.17 10.52 20.37
C ASP A 275 12.64 10.93 18.96
N SER A 276 13.88 10.58 18.60
CA SER A 276 14.43 10.77 17.26
C SER A 276 13.92 9.75 16.22
N ASP A 277 13.26 8.68 16.64
CA ASP A 277 12.72 7.68 15.72
C ASP A 277 11.55 8.26 14.93
N PRO A 278 11.47 7.98 13.61
CA PRO A 278 10.38 8.48 12.81
C PRO A 278 9.06 7.79 13.23
N PRO A 279 7.92 8.49 13.16
CA PRO A 279 6.64 7.94 13.61
C PRO A 279 6.30 6.60 12.96
N TRP A 280 6.64 6.39 11.69
CA TRP A 280 6.38 5.15 10.97
C TRP A 280 7.18 3.94 11.50
N ALA A 281 8.23 4.11 12.30
CA ALA A 281 9.07 3.00 12.78
C ALA A 281 8.43 2.18 13.92
N TRP A 282 7.21 2.54 14.35
CA TRP A 282 6.47 1.89 15.44
C TRP A 282 6.31 0.37 15.26
N TRP A 283 6.29 -0.13 14.02
CA TRP A 283 6.11 -1.55 13.73
C TRP A 283 7.38 -2.39 13.95
N VAL A 284 8.55 -1.76 14.15
CA VAL A 284 9.82 -2.46 14.42
C VAL A 284 9.87 -2.86 15.90
N ASP A 285 9.14 -3.92 16.23
CA ASP A 285 8.98 -4.46 17.58
C ASP A 285 9.48 -5.91 17.71
N ASP A 286 9.35 -6.48 18.91
CA ASP A 286 9.88 -7.80 19.23
C ASP A 286 9.31 -8.93 18.36
N ARG A 287 8.08 -8.75 17.84
CA ARG A 287 7.43 -9.70 16.93
C ARG A 287 8.17 -9.72 15.60
N GLN A 288 8.51 -8.53 15.10
CA GLN A 288 9.31 -8.38 13.89
C GLN A 288 10.73 -8.86 14.09
N VAL A 289 11.32 -8.65 15.28
CA VAL A 289 12.65 -9.22 15.60
C VAL A 289 12.64 -10.74 15.47
N SER A 290 11.68 -11.43 16.09
CA SER A 290 11.55 -12.89 15.97
C SER A 290 11.33 -13.32 14.52
N TRP A 291 10.52 -12.58 13.76
CA TRP A 291 10.30 -12.85 12.34
C TRP A 291 11.58 -12.72 11.51
N PHE A 292 12.37 -11.65 11.71
CA PHE A 292 13.66 -11.47 11.04
C PHE A 292 14.65 -12.57 11.39
N GLN A 293 14.75 -12.94 12.68
CA GLN A 293 15.59 -14.06 13.12
C GLN A 293 15.19 -15.36 12.41
N GLY A 294 13.90 -15.69 12.41
CA GLY A 294 13.38 -16.90 11.77
C GLY A 294 13.68 -16.96 10.27
N ARG A 295 13.55 -15.83 9.57
CA ARG A 295 13.88 -15.74 8.13
C ARG A 295 15.37 -15.81 7.84
N VAL A 296 16.23 -15.19 8.65
CA VAL A 296 17.68 -15.36 8.53
C VAL A 296 18.07 -16.82 8.69
N GLU A 297 17.57 -17.49 9.74
CA GLU A 297 17.85 -18.90 10.00
C GLU A 297 17.29 -19.81 8.89
N ARG A 298 16.15 -19.46 8.28
CA ARG A 298 15.61 -20.15 7.10
C ARG A 298 16.60 -20.11 5.94
N ASP A 299 17.08 -18.92 5.61
CA ASP A 299 17.96 -18.72 4.45
C ASP A 299 19.33 -19.38 4.68
N LEU A 300 19.79 -19.45 5.93
CA LEU A 300 20.95 -20.23 6.38
C LEU A 300 20.70 -21.75 6.53
N LYS A 301 19.50 -22.23 6.23
CA LYS A 301 19.10 -23.66 6.29
C LYS A 301 19.12 -24.28 7.69
N ASN A 302 18.98 -23.46 8.73
CA ASN A 302 18.87 -23.89 10.12
C ASN A 302 17.42 -24.16 10.51
N ALA A 303 16.88 -25.30 10.06
CA ALA A 303 15.45 -25.66 10.18
C ALA A 303 14.86 -25.45 11.58
N GLY A 304 15.46 -26.04 12.61
CA GLY A 304 14.95 -25.98 13.98
C GLY A 304 14.84 -24.55 14.53
N ARG A 305 15.90 -23.74 14.36
CA ARG A 305 15.90 -22.34 14.82
C ARG A 305 14.93 -21.48 14.02
N SER A 306 14.81 -21.72 12.73
CA SER A 306 13.89 -20.99 11.86
C SER A 306 12.43 -21.20 12.31
N ILE A 307 12.02 -22.46 12.50
CA ILE A 307 10.68 -22.81 12.98
C ILE A 307 10.43 -22.23 14.37
N GLU A 308 11.37 -22.38 15.30
CA GLU A 308 11.27 -21.83 16.67
C GLU A 308 10.99 -20.32 16.64
N LYS A 309 11.79 -19.55 15.88
CA LYS A 309 11.68 -18.09 15.84
C LYS A 309 10.45 -17.58 15.10
N LEU A 310 10.01 -18.26 14.04
CA LEU A 310 8.75 -17.91 13.38
C LEU A 310 7.53 -18.26 14.26
N ALA A 311 7.60 -19.35 15.04
CA ALA A 311 6.57 -19.67 16.03
C ALA A 311 6.53 -18.64 17.18
N ASP A 312 7.69 -18.12 17.61
CA ASP A 312 7.76 -17.00 18.55
C ASP A 312 7.10 -15.74 17.97
N ALA A 313 7.32 -15.41 16.69
CA ALA A 313 6.68 -14.27 16.04
C ALA A 313 5.14 -14.39 16.03
N VAL A 314 4.61 -15.60 15.76
CA VAL A 314 3.16 -15.89 15.88
C VAL A 314 2.68 -15.70 17.32
N ARG A 315 3.43 -16.23 18.31
CA ARG A 315 3.05 -16.15 19.73
C ARG A 315 3.04 -14.73 20.27
N TYR A 316 3.99 -13.90 19.86
CA TYR A 316 4.07 -12.51 20.27
C TYR A 316 3.07 -11.61 19.54
N THR A 317 2.40 -12.11 18.49
CA THR A 317 1.38 -11.34 17.79
C THR A 317 0.06 -11.33 18.59
N PRO A 318 -0.43 -10.15 19.03
CA PRO A 318 -1.70 -10.03 19.73
C PRO A 318 -2.87 -10.57 18.91
N ALA A 319 -3.88 -11.13 19.59
CA ALA A 319 -5.03 -11.77 18.96
C ALA A 319 -5.90 -10.80 18.12
N ASP A 320 -5.91 -9.52 18.46
CA ASP A 320 -6.61 -8.45 17.74
C ASP A 320 -5.88 -7.99 16.47
N GLN A 321 -4.62 -8.40 16.26
CA GLN A 321 -3.85 -8.08 15.06
C GLN A 321 -3.93 -9.21 14.03
N THR A 322 -5.15 -9.43 13.54
CA THR A 322 -5.53 -10.50 12.61
C THR A 322 -4.62 -10.57 11.38
N ARG A 323 -4.33 -9.44 10.73
CA ARG A 323 -3.50 -9.39 9.52
C ARG A 323 -2.04 -9.78 9.78
N SER A 324 -1.42 -9.25 10.83
CA SER A 324 -0.05 -9.61 11.19
C SER A 324 0.06 -11.08 11.57
N ARG A 325 -0.94 -11.62 12.28
CA ARG A 325 -0.99 -13.04 12.65
C ARG A 325 -1.09 -13.92 11.41
N TYR A 326 -1.94 -13.54 10.45
CA TYR A 326 -2.10 -14.22 9.17
C TYR A 326 -0.76 -14.32 8.41
N TYR A 327 -0.01 -13.22 8.30
CA TYR A 327 1.32 -13.22 7.66
C TYR A 327 2.34 -14.09 8.41
N HIS A 328 2.43 -13.98 9.73
CA HIS A 328 3.39 -14.78 10.51
C HIS A 328 3.09 -16.28 10.46
N LEU A 329 1.80 -16.66 10.49
CA LEU A 329 1.39 -18.07 10.33
C LEU A 329 1.72 -18.58 8.92
N ALA A 330 1.47 -17.79 7.87
CA ALA A 330 1.80 -18.18 6.50
C ALA A 330 3.32 -18.42 6.33
N ASP A 331 4.16 -17.56 6.91
CA ASP A 331 5.62 -17.75 6.88
C ASP A 331 6.09 -18.95 7.69
N LEU A 332 5.50 -19.21 8.86
CA LEU A 332 5.78 -20.40 9.66
C LEU A 332 5.41 -21.68 8.90
N MET A 333 4.21 -21.72 8.33
CA MET A 333 3.71 -22.84 7.53
C MET A 333 4.65 -23.13 6.36
N ARG A 334 5.06 -22.09 5.62
CA ARG A 334 6.00 -22.21 4.50
C ARG A 334 7.30 -22.89 4.92
N VAL A 335 7.89 -22.45 6.04
CA VAL A 335 9.14 -23.01 6.56
C VAL A 335 8.97 -24.45 7.05
N GLN A 336 7.84 -24.76 7.69
CA GLN A 336 7.53 -26.13 8.11
C GLN A 336 7.43 -27.07 6.90
N VAL A 337 6.81 -26.64 5.79
CA VAL A 337 6.79 -27.39 4.53
C VAL A 337 8.18 -27.52 3.93
N GLU A 338 8.92 -26.41 3.79
CA GLU A 338 10.27 -26.39 3.19
C GLU A 338 11.25 -27.35 3.89
N PHE A 339 11.14 -27.51 5.22
CA PHE A 339 12.01 -28.39 6.01
C PHE A 339 11.37 -29.74 6.37
N GLY A 340 10.18 -30.06 5.82
CA GLY A 340 9.54 -31.37 5.97
C GLY A 340 8.90 -31.64 7.33
N ALA A 341 8.61 -30.60 8.13
CA ALA A 341 7.81 -30.68 9.36
C ALA A 341 6.30 -30.74 9.04
N TYR A 342 5.89 -31.72 8.23
CA TYR A 342 4.56 -31.75 7.60
C TYR A 342 3.40 -31.81 8.59
N SER A 343 3.53 -32.53 9.71
CA SER A 343 2.48 -32.56 10.74
C SER A 343 2.28 -31.22 11.43
N ASP A 344 3.34 -30.42 11.59
CA ASP A 344 3.22 -29.06 12.08
C ASP A 344 2.63 -28.14 11.00
N ALA A 345 3.09 -28.30 9.74
CA ALA A 345 2.57 -27.57 8.60
C ALA A 345 1.07 -27.76 8.41
N GLU A 346 0.54 -28.97 8.58
CA GLU A 346 -0.88 -29.26 8.48
C GLU A 346 -1.70 -28.47 9.51
N ARG A 347 -1.25 -28.47 10.77
CA ARG A 347 -1.91 -27.69 11.84
C ARG A 347 -1.87 -26.20 11.56
N THR A 348 -0.70 -25.68 11.18
CA THR A 348 -0.54 -24.27 10.84
C THR A 348 -1.39 -23.90 9.62
N ALA A 349 -1.48 -24.76 8.59
CA ALA A 349 -2.30 -24.51 7.41
C ALA A 349 -3.79 -24.42 7.75
N CYS A 350 -4.30 -25.26 8.66
CA CYS A 350 -5.66 -25.15 9.18
C CYS A 350 -5.90 -23.81 9.88
N GLU A 351 -4.98 -23.36 10.76
CA GLU A 351 -5.09 -22.03 11.39
C GLU A 351 -5.08 -20.90 10.35
N VAL A 352 -4.23 -20.99 9.32
CA VAL A 352 -4.18 -19.97 8.27
C VAL A 352 -5.47 -19.93 7.45
N ALA A 353 -6.09 -21.09 7.20
CA ALA A 353 -7.36 -21.20 6.47
C ALA A 353 -8.53 -20.49 7.18
N GLU A 354 -8.49 -20.34 8.51
CA GLU A 354 -9.52 -19.57 9.25
C GLU A 354 -9.55 -18.09 8.84
N PHE A 355 -8.45 -17.56 8.32
CA PHE A 355 -8.35 -16.20 7.81
C PHE A 355 -8.59 -16.11 6.30
N ALA A 356 -8.51 -17.24 5.59
CA ALA A 356 -8.68 -17.30 4.15
C ALA A 356 -10.13 -16.98 3.77
N GLY A 357 -10.31 -15.89 2.99
CA GLY A 357 -11.64 -15.37 2.62
C GLY A 357 -12.08 -14.15 3.42
N VAL A 358 -11.47 -13.89 4.58
CA VAL A 358 -11.64 -12.62 5.34
C VAL A 358 -10.58 -11.61 4.92
N ILE A 359 -9.33 -12.07 4.73
CA ILE A 359 -8.20 -11.24 4.31
C ILE A 359 -7.76 -11.70 2.92
N GLN A 360 -7.68 -10.75 1.98
CA GLN A 360 -7.09 -11.00 0.66
C GLN A 360 -5.66 -10.44 0.62
N SER A 361 -4.69 -11.32 0.40
CA SER A 361 -3.27 -10.97 0.28
C SER A 361 -2.63 -11.73 -0.87
N GLY A 362 -2.02 -10.99 -1.80
CA GLY A 362 -1.24 -11.57 -2.90
C GLY A 362 0.01 -12.26 -2.37
N LEU A 363 0.69 -11.68 -1.39
CA LEU A 363 1.88 -12.27 -0.76
C LEU A 363 1.60 -13.62 -0.10
N VAL A 364 0.50 -13.72 0.66
CA VAL A 364 0.13 -15.01 1.27
C VAL A 364 -0.25 -16.01 0.18
N SER A 365 -0.96 -15.57 -0.86
CA SER A 365 -1.27 -16.43 -2.01
C SER A 365 -0.01 -16.98 -2.69
N GLU A 366 1.04 -16.16 -2.88
CA GLU A 366 2.35 -16.61 -3.37
C GLU A 366 2.96 -17.66 -2.44
N ILE A 367 2.97 -17.41 -1.13
CA ILE A 367 3.50 -18.33 -0.11
C ILE A 367 2.80 -19.69 -0.19
N PHE A 368 1.47 -19.70 -0.24
CA PHE A 368 0.68 -20.93 -0.36
C PHE A 368 0.99 -21.68 -1.64
N HIS A 369 1.09 -20.97 -2.76
CA HIS A 369 1.41 -21.60 -4.05
C HIS A 369 2.78 -22.28 -4.02
N HIS A 370 3.80 -21.61 -3.48
CA HIS A 370 5.14 -22.21 -3.32
C HIS A 370 5.16 -23.39 -2.33
N ALA A 371 4.44 -23.28 -1.21
CA ALA A 371 4.30 -24.37 -0.25
C ALA A 371 3.58 -25.57 -0.87
N LEU A 372 2.53 -25.36 -1.68
CA LEU A 372 1.80 -26.41 -2.37
C LEU A 372 2.69 -27.16 -3.35
N ILE A 373 3.43 -26.45 -4.21
CA ILE A 373 4.38 -27.07 -5.15
C ILE A 373 5.41 -27.93 -4.39
N SER A 374 5.94 -27.41 -3.28
CA SER A 374 6.92 -28.13 -2.46
C SER A 374 6.31 -29.38 -1.80
N ALA A 375 5.08 -29.30 -1.30
CA ALA A 375 4.37 -30.40 -0.68
C ALA A 375 3.89 -31.47 -1.69
N GLU A 376 3.57 -31.09 -2.93
CA GLU A 376 3.20 -32.04 -3.99
C GLU A 376 4.38 -32.90 -4.44
N ALA A 377 5.61 -32.38 -4.34
CA ALA A 377 6.84 -33.14 -4.57
C ALA A 377 7.24 -34.01 -3.36
N ALA A 378 6.53 -33.93 -2.24
CA ALA A 378 6.89 -34.60 -1.00
C ALA A 378 6.39 -36.06 -0.93
N PRO A 379 6.92 -36.88 0.01
CA PRO A 379 6.51 -38.27 0.16
C PRO A 379 5.03 -38.44 0.54
N ALA A 380 4.49 -39.65 0.35
CA ALA A 380 3.05 -39.94 0.49
C ALA A 380 2.40 -39.51 1.82
N TYR A 381 3.17 -39.44 2.92
CA TYR A 381 2.68 -39.01 4.22
C TYR A 381 2.44 -37.48 4.33
N ALA A 382 2.90 -36.69 3.37
CA ALA A 382 2.68 -35.24 3.30
C ALA A 382 1.38 -34.86 2.55
N LYS A 383 0.63 -35.84 2.03
CA LYS A 383 -0.61 -35.59 1.24
C LYS A 383 -1.72 -34.92 2.06
N SER A 384 -1.74 -35.05 3.38
CA SER A 384 -2.70 -34.33 4.24
C SER A 384 -2.46 -32.82 4.23
N VAL A 385 -1.20 -32.38 4.20
CA VAL A 385 -0.82 -30.97 4.06
C VAL A 385 -1.32 -30.39 2.74
N VAL A 386 -1.17 -31.13 1.63
CA VAL A 386 -1.66 -30.70 0.31
C VAL A 386 -3.16 -30.42 0.33
N ALA A 387 -3.95 -31.26 1.00
CA ALA A 387 -5.39 -31.04 1.14
C ALA A 387 -5.69 -29.75 1.94
N ALA A 388 -5.05 -29.57 3.10
CA ALA A 388 -5.23 -28.37 3.92
C ALA A 388 -4.83 -27.08 3.18
N LEU A 389 -3.74 -27.11 2.40
CA LEU A 389 -3.31 -25.97 1.60
C LEU A 389 -4.29 -25.62 0.47
N ARG A 390 -4.88 -26.62 -0.19
CA ARG A 390 -5.88 -26.41 -1.25
C ARG A 390 -7.18 -25.85 -0.70
N ASP A 391 -7.63 -26.37 0.44
CA ASP A 391 -8.79 -25.84 1.16
C ASP A 391 -8.58 -24.37 1.57
N GLY A 392 -7.39 -24.05 2.10
CA GLY A 392 -7.02 -22.67 2.46
C GLY A 392 -6.94 -21.71 1.27
N LEU A 393 -6.61 -22.20 0.06
CA LEU A 393 -6.63 -21.38 -1.16
C LEU A 393 -8.04 -21.23 -1.77
N GLY A 394 -9.05 -21.93 -1.23
CA GLY A 394 -10.38 -22.00 -1.84
C GLY A 394 -10.40 -22.73 -3.20
N VAL A 395 -9.34 -23.47 -3.52
CA VAL A 395 -9.23 -24.26 -4.76
C VAL A 395 -9.78 -25.66 -4.45
N ARG A 396 -11.08 -25.85 -4.66
CA ARG A 396 -11.67 -27.20 -4.62
C ARG A 396 -11.21 -27.97 -5.86
N GLY A 397 -10.71 -29.19 -5.64
CA GLY A 397 -10.18 -30.09 -6.66
C GLY A 397 -11.22 -30.61 -7.65
#